data_AF-A0A933Z1R4-F1
#
_entry.id   AF-A0A933Z1R4-F1
#
_cell.length_a   1.000
_cell.length_b   1.000
_cell.length_c   1.000
_cell.angle_alpha   90.00
_cell.angle_beta   90.00
_cell.angle_gamma   90.00
#
_symmetry.space_group_name_H-M   'P 1'
#
loop_
_entity.id
_entity.type
_entity.pdbx_description
1 polymer ?
#
loop_
_entity_poly.entity_id
_entity_poly.type
_entity_poly.pdbx_seq_one_letter_code
_entity_poly.pdbx_strand_id
1 'polypeptide(L)'
;MDEMTLDLIWETMEQALALLESGQGDQARLSLTLQECLCLLLDFPAAELVARAERSPLPTRSIISWLVFEAGRLSQSGQGWARALRDCWEGSHTLRQSLIRPTPCQPVG
;
A
#
# COMPACT_ATOMS: atom_id res chain seq x y z
N MET A 1 -18.08 -0.31 4.47
CA MET A 1 -17.71 -0.69 3.10
C MET A 1 -17.72 -2.21 3.06
N ASP A 2 -18.16 -2.85 1.97
CA ASP A 2 -18.25 -4.32 1.88
C ASP A 2 -17.03 -4.94 1.19
N GLU A 3 -16.86 -6.26 1.33
CA GLU A 3 -15.70 -7.01 0.83
C GLU A 3 -15.54 -6.93 -0.71
N MET A 4 -16.66 -6.89 -1.43
CA MET A 4 -16.67 -6.74 -2.89
C MET A 4 -16.08 -5.39 -3.33
N THR A 5 -16.25 -4.35 -2.52
CA THR A 5 -15.65 -3.04 -2.76
C THR A 5 -14.14 -3.07 -2.57
N LEU A 6 -13.63 -3.79 -1.55
CA LEU A 6 -12.20 -3.95 -1.32
C LEU A 6 -11.51 -4.64 -2.51
N ASP A 7 -12.11 -5.73 -3.00
CA ASP A 7 -11.55 -6.49 -4.11
C ASP A 7 -11.45 -5.64 -5.38
N LEU A 8 -12.49 -4.87 -5.70
CA LEU A 8 -12.49 -3.99 -6.86
C LEU A 8 -11.43 -2.89 -6.77
N ILE A 9 -11.29 -2.24 -5.62
CA ILE A 9 -10.26 -1.20 -5.40
C ILE A 9 -8.87 -1.81 -5.54
N TRP A 10 -8.66 -2.99 -4.95
CA TRP A 10 -7.37 -3.66 -4.97
C TRP A 10 -6.99 -4.11 -6.39
N GLU A 11 -7.90 -4.72 -7.14
CA GLU A 11 -7.68 -5.10 -8.54
C GLU A 11 -7.37 -3.89 -9.42
N THR A 12 -8.08 -2.77 -9.20
CA THR A 12 -7.82 -1.51 -9.92
C THR A 12 -6.40 -1.00 -9.64
N MET A 13 -5.96 -1.05 -8.38
CA MET A 13 -4.61 -0.68 -7.98
C MET A 13 -3.55 -1.59 -8.61
N GLU A 14 -3.75 -2.91 -8.58
CA GLU A 14 -2.83 -3.90 -9.19
C GLU A 14 -2.67 -3.67 -10.69
N GLN A 15 -3.78 -3.41 -11.41
CA GLN A 15 -3.74 -3.10 -12.84
C GLN A 15 -3.00 -1.80 -13.12
N ALA A 16 -3.23 -0.75 -12.31
CA ALA A 16 -2.54 0.52 -12.47
C ALA A 16 -1.03 0.40 -12.22
N LEU A 17 -0.61 -0.39 -11.21
CA LEU A 17 0.80 -0.71 -10.97
C LEU A 17 1.43 -1.45 -12.16
N ALA A 18 0.75 -2.48 -12.68
CA ALA A 18 1.25 -3.24 -13.83
C ALA A 18 1.40 -2.39 -15.09
N LEU A 19 0.48 -1.46 -15.34
CA LEU A 19 0.57 -0.51 -16.46
C LEU A 19 1.74 0.46 -16.28
N LEU A 20 1.95 0.99 -15.07
CA LEU A 20 3.10 1.85 -14.77
C LEU A 20 4.43 1.12 -14.93
N GLU A 21 4.55 -0.12 -14.42
CA GLU A 21 5.77 -0.93 -14.52
C GLU A 21 6.11 -1.29 -15.98
N SER A 22 5.10 -1.56 -16.80
CA SER A 22 5.29 -1.84 -18.23
C SER A 22 5.50 -0.59 -19.09
N GLY A 23 5.38 0.61 -18.50
CA GLY A 23 5.47 1.89 -19.21
C GLY A 23 4.31 2.13 -20.18
N GLN A 24 3.18 1.46 -19.99
CA GLN A 24 2.00 1.57 -20.83
C GLN A 24 0.97 2.52 -20.23
N GLY A 25 0.29 3.28 -21.09
CA GLY A 25 -0.77 4.21 -20.69
C GLY A 25 -0.27 5.59 -20.28
N ASP A 26 -1.19 6.43 -19.84
CA ASP A 26 -0.90 7.80 -19.39
C ASP A 26 -0.43 7.76 -17.93
N GLN A 27 0.87 8.03 -17.72
CA GLN A 27 1.50 8.00 -16.40
C GLN A 27 0.83 8.95 -15.39
N ALA A 28 0.40 10.13 -15.82
CA ALA A 28 -0.24 11.09 -14.93
C ALA A 28 -1.61 10.56 -14.47
N ARG A 29 -2.37 9.99 -15.41
CA ARG A 29 -3.65 9.36 -15.10
C ARG A 29 -3.50 8.16 -14.16
N LEU A 30 -2.54 7.27 -14.43
CA LEU A 30 -2.28 6.10 -13.59
C LEU A 30 -1.85 6.49 -12.18
N SER A 31 -1.02 7.54 -12.04
CA SER A 31 -0.61 8.06 -10.73
C SER A 31 -1.80 8.60 -9.93
N LEU A 32 -2.72 9.31 -10.59
CA LEU A 32 -3.97 9.77 -9.96
C LEU A 32 -4.85 8.58 -9.54
N THR A 33 -5.01 7.58 -10.39
CA THR A 33 -5.77 6.35 -10.07
C THR A 33 -5.19 5.64 -8.85
N LEU A 34 -3.86 5.52 -8.74
CA LEU A 34 -3.22 4.93 -7.56
C LEU A 34 -3.49 5.76 -6.29
N GLN A 35 -3.42 7.09 -6.39
CA GLN A 35 -3.70 7.95 -5.26
C GLN A 35 -5.17 7.82 -4.79
N GLU A 36 -6.11 7.74 -5.72
CA GLU A 36 -7.53 7.51 -5.41
C GLU A 36 -7.74 6.13 -4.75
N CYS A 37 -7.13 5.07 -5.30
CA CYS A 37 -7.19 3.74 -4.69
C CYS A 37 -6.64 3.77 -3.27
N LEU A 38 -5.47 4.38 -3.06
CA LEU A 38 -4.88 4.52 -1.73
C LEU A 38 -5.83 5.22 -0.75
N CYS A 39 -6.44 6.34 -1.16
CA CYS A 39 -7.41 7.05 -0.33
C CYS A 39 -8.60 6.15 0.05
N LEU A 40 -9.14 5.36 -0.89
CA LEU A 40 -10.25 4.44 -0.62
C LEU A 40 -9.83 3.27 0.28
N LEU A 41 -8.60 2.78 0.15
CA LEU A 41 -8.07 1.72 1.02
C LEU A 41 -7.92 2.18 2.49
N LEU A 42 -7.79 3.49 2.75
CA LEU A 42 -7.71 4.02 4.12
C LEU A 42 -8.98 3.75 4.94
N ASP A 43 -10.12 3.52 4.28
CA ASP A 43 -11.40 3.24 4.93
C ASP A 43 -11.55 1.77 5.38
N PHE A 44 -10.61 0.89 5.01
CA PHE A 44 -10.64 -0.51 5.38
C PHE A 44 -9.73 -0.84 6.58
N PRO A 45 -10.11 -1.83 7.42
CA PRO A 45 -9.27 -2.30 8.51
C PRO A 45 -7.92 -2.85 8.01
N ALA A 46 -6.86 -2.58 8.77
CA ALA A 46 -5.51 -3.06 8.49
C ALA A 46 -5.43 -4.59 8.28
N ALA A 47 -6.18 -5.36 9.08
CA ALA A 47 -6.19 -6.82 8.98
C ALA A 47 -6.78 -7.33 7.66
N GLU A 48 -7.84 -6.69 7.15
CA GLU A 48 -8.44 -7.06 5.86
C GLU A 48 -7.49 -6.78 4.70
N LEU A 49 -6.75 -5.68 4.77
CA LEU A 49 -5.75 -5.30 3.78
C LEU A 49 -4.55 -6.25 3.78
N VAL A 50 -4.06 -6.66 4.95
CA VAL A 50 -3.00 -7.68 5.06
C VAL A 50 -3.49 -9.00 4.46
N ALA A 51 -4.69 -9.46 4.83
CA ALA A 51 -5.27 -10.67 4.26
C ALA A 51 -5.51 -10.58 2.74
N ARG A 52 -5.83 -9.40 2.20
CA ARG A 52 -5.95 -9.18 0.76
C ARG A 52 -4.59 -9.17 0.06
N ALA A 53 -3.56 -8.60 0.68
CA ALA A 53 -2.19 -8.58 0.19
C ALA A 53 -1.54 -9.96 0.19
N GLU A 54 -1.88 -10.83 1.15
CA GLU A 54 -1.41 -12.23 1.20
C GLU A 54 -2.01 -13.09 0.08
N ARG A 55 -3.21 -12.73 -0.40
CA ARG A 55 -3.89 -13.38 -1.53
C ARG A 55 -3.51 -12.78 -2.89
N SER A 56 -2.83 -11.64 -2.90
CA SER A 56 -2.40 -10.95 -4.11
C SER A 56 -1.26 -11.72 -4.82
N PRO A 57 -1.16 -11.65 -6.15
CA PRO A 57 0.02 -12.12 -6.88
C PRO A 57 1.28 -11.28 -6.61
N LEU A 58 1.15 -10.09 -6.00
CA LEU A 58 2.27 -9.22 -5.67
C LEU A 58 3.03 -9.72 -4.43
N PRO A 59 4.35 -9.47 -4.33
CA PRO A 59 5.10 -9.80 -3.11
C PRO A 59 4.53 -9.05 -1.90
N THR A 60 3.87 -9.78 -0.99
CA THR A 60 3.10 -9.22 0.13
C THR A 60 3.88 -8.22 0.97
N ARG A 61 5.12 -8.58 1.37
CA ARG A 61 5.98 -7.67 2.15
C ARG A 61 6.24 -6.35 1.42
N SER A 62 6.45 -6.39 0.11
CA SER A 62 6.74 -5.20 -0.69
C SER A 62 5.50 -4.31 -0.81
N ILE A 63 4.34 -4.88 -1.12
CA ILE A 63 3.10 -4.09 -1.26
C ILE A 63 2.67 -3.48 0.08
N ILE A 64 2.77 -4.22 1.19
CA ILE A 64 2.47 -3.66 2.52
C ILE A 64 3.46 -2.53 2.88
N SER A 65 4.76 -2.69 2.57
CA SER A 65 5.74 -1.64 2.80
C SER A 65 5.44 -0.38 1.99
N TRP A 66 5.04 -0.55 0.72
CA TRP A 66 4.66 0.54 -0.17
C TRP A 66 3.38 1.25 0.32
N LEU A 67 2.35 0.50 0.71
CA LEU A 67 1.12 1.05 1.27
C LEU A 67 1.38 1.88 2.54
N VAL A 68 2.19 1.36 3.47
CA VAL A 68 2.58 2.09 4.69
C VAL A 68 3.34 3.37 4.36
N PHE A 69 4.22 3.34 3.35
CA PHE A 69 4.96 4.52 2.91
C PHE A 69 4.04 5.58 2.30
N GLU A 70 3.22 5.21 1.31
CA GLU A 70 2.36 6.17 0.62
C GLU A 70 1.26 6.72 1.53
N ALA A 71 0.60 5.88 2.33
CA ALA A 71 -0.41 6.35 3.29
C ALA A 71 0.16 7.38 4.28
N GLY A 72 1.40 7.16 4.75
CA GLY A 72 2.09 8.10 5.62
C GLY A 72 2.33 9.49 5.00
N ARG A 73 2.32 9.59 3.67
CA ARG A 73 2.51 10.85 2.92
C ARG A 73 1.21 11.58 2.63
N LEU A 74 0.06 10.90 2.62
CA LEU A 74 -1.21 11.47 2.16
C LEU A 74 -1.82 12.49 3.13
N SER A 75 -1.87 12.18 4.42
CA SER A 75 -2.50 13.07 5.43
C SER A 75 -2.19 12.64 6.87
N GLN A 76 -2.64 13.42 7.87
CA GLN A 76 -2.60 12.98 9.28
C GLN A 76 -3.39 11.68 9.51
N SER A 77 -4.57 11.54 8.89
CA SER A 77 -5.36 10.30 8.94
C SER A 77 -4.59 9.14 8.30
N GLY A 78 -3.88 9.40 7.21
CA GLY A 78 -3.00 8.42 6.56
C GLY A 78 -1.82 7.97 7.44
N GLN A 79 -1.27 8.83 8.29
CA GLN A 79 -0.23 8.45 9.26
C GLN A 79 -0.74 7.49 10.34
N GLY A 80 -1.96 7.73 10.84
CA GLY A 80 -2.62 6.84 11.80
C GLY A 80 -2.87 5.46 11.20
N TRP A 81 -3.41 5.42 9.99
CA TRP A 81 -3.62 4.18 9.24
C TRP A 81 -2.30 3.46 8.93
N ALA A 82 -1.26 4.18 8.49
CA ALA A 82 0.05 3.60 8.18
C ALA A 82 0.68 2.94 9.41
N ARG A 83 0.47 3.53 10.60
CA ARG A 83 0.88 2.92 11.87
C ARG A 83 0.08 1.65 12.15
N ALA A 84 -1.25 1.70 12.05
CA ALA A 84 -2.11 0.54 12.28
C ALA A 84 -1.77 -0.63 11.33
N LEU A 85 -1.52 -0.34 10.05
CA LEU A 85 -1.12 -1.35 9.06
C LEU A 85 0.25 -1.95 9.38
N ARG A 86 1.22 -1.11 9.77
CA ARG A 86 2.53 -1.58 10.23
C ARG A 86 2.41 -2.49 11.44
N ASP A 87 1.68 -2.06 12.46
CA ASP A 87 1.53 -2.81 13.71
C ASP A 87 0.81 -4.15 13.45
N CYS A 88 -0.17 -4.17 12.55
CA CYS A 88 -0.84 -5.39 12.11
C CYS A 88 0.12 -6.38 11.44
N TRP A 89 0.96 -5.89 10.51
CA TRP A 89 1.96 -6.71 9.83
C TRP A 89 3.03 -7.23 10.80
N GLU A 90 3.64 -6.34 11.58
CA GLU A 90 4.73 -6.69 12.50
C GLU A 90 4.25 -7.57 13.68
N GLY A 91 2.97 -7.49 14.05
CA GLY A 91 2.36 -8.35 15.06
C GLY A 91 2.06 -9.78 14.58
N SER A 92 1.93 -9.99 13.26
CA SER A 92 1.59 -11.28 12.64
C SER A 92 2.80 -11.98 12.01
N HIS A 93 3.89 -11.25 11.75
CA HIS A 93 5.06 -11.75 11.02
C HIS A 93 6.36 -11.65 11.84
N THR A 94 7.31 -12.54 11.58
CA THR A 94 8.60 -12.55 12.30
C THR A 94 9.47 -11.34 11.95
N LEU A 95 10.39 -10.94 12.85
CA LEU A 95 11.33 -9.83 12.65
C LEU A 95 12.10 -9.87 11.31
N ARG A 96 12.33 -11.05 10.73
CA ARG A 96 13.00 -11.20 9.42
C ARG A 96 12.16 -10.70 8.24
N GLN A 97 10.87 -10.44 8.44
CA GLN A 97 9.93 -9.90 7.45
C GLN A 97 9.52 -8.45 7.78
N SER A 98 10.31 -7.75 8.59
CA SER A 98 10.12 -6.33 8.87
C SER A 98 9.91 -5.52 7.60
N LEU A 99 9.05 -4.50 7.68
CA LEU A 99 8.76 -3.63 6.54
C LEU A 99 10.03 -2.97 6.00
N ILE A 100 10.03 -2.75 4.69
CA ILE A 100 11.13 -2.05 4.00
C ILE A 100 11.09 -0.61 4.49
N ARG A 101 12.12 -0.21 5.24
CA ARG A 101 12.27 1.16 5.72
C ARG A 101 13.01 1.97 4.66
N PRO A 102 12.57 3.20 4.34
CA PRO A 102 13.36 4.07 3.49
C PRO A 102 14.72 4.28 4.15
N THR A 103 15.79 4.18 3.37
CA THR A 103 17.13 4.51 3.84
C THR A 103 17.11 5.97 4.31
N PRO A 104 17.55 6.29 5.54
CA PRO A 104 17.65 7.68 5.95
C PRO A 104 18.55 8.40 4.96
N CYS A 105 18.07 9.48 4.33
CA CYS A 105 18.92 10.36 3.52
C CYS A 105 20.07 10.80 4.42
N GLN A 106 21.28 10.33 4.15
CA GLN A 106 22.44 10.90 4.81
C GLN A 106 22.53 12.37 4.39
N PRO A 107 22.70 13.32 5.32
CA PRO A 107 22.94 14.70 4.95
C PRO A 107 24.18 14.74 4.07
N VAL A 108 24.05 15.33 2.88
CA VAL A 108 25.20 15.65 2.03
C VAL A 108 26.00 16.69 2.80
N GLY A 109 27.19 16.30 3.26
CA GLY A 109 28.14 17.20 3.94
C GLY A 109 28.85 18.13 2.98
#